data_AF-A0A7J6WHW0-F1
#
_entry.id   AF-A0A7J6WHW0-F1
#
_cell.length_a   1.000
_cell.length_b   1.000
_cell.length_c   1.000
_cell.angle_alpha   90.00
_cell.angle_beta   90.00
_cell.angle_gamma   90.00
#
_symmetry.space_group_name_H-M   'P 1'
#
loop_
_entity.id
_entity.type
_entity.pdbx_description
1 polymer ?
#
loop_
_entity_poly.entity_id
_entity_poly.type
_entity_poly.pdbx_seq_one_letter_code
_entity_poly.pdbx_strand_id
1 'polypeptide(L)'
;MEMKAAINSFQPKDMAELVQFQQHVEHLLEKLSDETKVLEKFDDFPLKKLETLRTAAALYSKLKAMLNILQTWKIEPPVGQLLDRVEKYLNKINKEVEALERSKDEESKRFRVYKIDFDFNILVQIKESMVDISSSCMELILKERREAKKSGEGNGRSKTDIKPQAYNKMLWRAFELAFQVCKFAGGQDDRAIGLSIELANEIEADTQHE
;
A
#
# COMPACT_ATOMS: atom_id res chain seq x y z
N MET A 1 -10.51 -38.49 2.56
CA MET A 1 -10.77 -38.46 1.09
C MET A 1 -11.33 -37.11 0.64
N GLU A 2 -12.25 -36.50 1.40
CA GLU A 2 -12.89 -35.23 1.01
C GLU A 2 -11.92 -34.06 0.85
N MET A 3 -10.97 -33.85 1.78
CA MET A 3 -9.99 -32.74 1.67
C MET A 3 -9.05 -32.89 0.45
N LYS A 4 -8.57 -34.11 0.18
CA LYS A 4 -7.74 -34.39 -1.02
C LYS A 4 -8.51 -34.07 -2.31
N ALA A 5 -9.77 -34.48 -2.39
CA ALA A 5 -10.62 -34.19 -3.53
C ALA A 5 -10.87 -32.68 -3.66
N ALA A 6 -11.16 -32.00 -2.54
CA ALA A 6 -11.38 -30.56 -2.50
C ALA A 6 -10.15 -29.77 -2.98
N ILE A 7 -8.95 -30.07 -2.48
CA ILE A 7 -7.71 -29.39 -2.92
C ILE A 7 -7.50 -29.61 -4.42
N ASN A 8 -7.70 -30.83 -4.92
CA ASN A 8 -7.51 -31.13 -6.35
C ASN A 8 -8.52 -30.42 -7.27
N SER A 9 -9.79 -30.36 -6.88
CA SER A 9 -10.83 -29.72 -7.69
C SER A 9 -10.88 -28.20 -7.54
N PHE A 10 -10.36 -27.65 -6.44
CA PHE A 10 -10.43 -26.22 -6.14
C PHE A 10 -9.79 -25.37 -7.23
N GLN A 11 -10.56 -24.40 -7.71
CA GLN A 11 -10.17 -23.37 -8.68
C GLN A 11 -10.82 -22.08 -8.19
N PRO A 12 -10.05 -21.18 -7.56
CA PRO A 12 -10.62 -19.97 -6.98
C PRO A 12 -11.17 -19.07 -8.10
N LYS A 13 -12.37 -18.53 -7.88
CA LYS A 13 -12.97 -17.51 -8.77
C LYS A 13 -12.48 -16.12 -8.43
N ASP A 14 -12.17 -15.88 -7.16
CA ASP A 14 -11.60 -14.64 -6.67
C ASP A 14 -10.63 -14.90 -5.50
N MET A 15 -9.93 -13.84 -5.09
CA MET A 15 -8.92 -13.93 -4.05
C MET A 15 -9.49 -14.08 -2.64
N ALA A 16 -10.74 -13.67 -2.40
CA ALA A 16 -11.40 -13.87 -1.12
C ALA A 16 -11.74 -15.35 -0.92
N GLU A 17 -12.26 -16.01 -1.97
CA GLU A 17 -12.50 -17.46 -2.00
C GLU A 17 -11.18 -18.22 -1.79
N LEU A 18 -10.08 -17.80 -2.44
CA LEU A 18 -8.75 -18.39 -2.23
C LEU A 18 -8.34 -18.34 -0.74
N VAL A 19 -8.45 -17.18 -0.10
CA VAL A 19 -8.07 -17.01 1.31
C VAL A 19 -8.98 -17.82 2.24
N GLN A 20 -10.30 -17.79 2.01
CA GLN A 20 -11.25 -18.56 2.81
C GLN A 20 -11.02 -20.07 2.69
N PHE A 21 -10.78 -20.56 1.48
CA PHE A 21 -10.47 -21.96 1.24
C PHE A 21 -9.17 -22.36 1.94
N GLN A 22 -8.12 -21.55 1.81
CA GLN A 22 -6.85 -21.82 2.47
C GLN A 22 -7.03 -21.88 4.00
N GLN A 23 -7.73 -20.91 4.61
CA GLN A 23 -8.02 -20.91 6.04
C GLN A 23 -8.79 -22.16 6.50
N HIS A 24 -9.79 -22.59 5.71
CA HIS A 24 -10.53 -23.80 5.99
C HIS A 24 -9.62 -25.04 5.97
N VAL A 25 -8.73 -25.14 4.99
CA VAL A 25 -7.77 -26.23 4.89
C VAL A 25 -6.79 -26.22 6.07
N GLU A 26 -6.24 -25.05 6.45
CA GLU A 26 -5.35 -24.97 7.61
C GLU A 26 -6.05 -25.40 8.90
N HIS A 27 -7.30 -24.99 9.12
CA HIS A 27 -8.05 -25.39 10.31
C HIS A 27 -8.24 -26.92 10.41
N LEU A 28 -8.29 -27.62 9.28
CA LEU A 28 -8.33 -29.09 9.25
C LEU A 28 -6.94 -29.69 9.52
N LEU A 29 -5.88 -29.09 8.98
CA LEU A 29 -4.50 -29.56 9.11
C LEU A 29 -3.90 -29.31 10.50
N GLU A 30 -4.33 -28.26 11.20
CA GLU A 30 -3.93 -27.95 12.58
C GLU A 30 -4.25 -29.08 13.58
N LYS A 31 -5.17 -29.99 13.24
CA LYS A 31 -5.54 -31.15 14.06
C LYS A 31 -4.54 -32.31 13.93
N LEU A 32 -3.60 -32.22 13.00
CA LEU A 32 -2.59 -33.25 12.78
C LEU A 32 -1.41 -33.05 13.74
N SER A 33 -0.91 -34.15 14.29
CA SER A 33 0.24 -34.11 15.22
C SER A 33 1.56 -33.75 14.54
N ASP A 34 1.77 -34.24 13.32
CA ASP A 34 2.94 -33.97 12.48
C ASP A 34 2.44 -33.91 11.03
N GLU A 35 2.07 -32.72 10.56
CA GLU A 35 1.44 -32.52 9.25
C GLU A 35 2.24 -33.19 8.13
N THR A 36 3.53 -32.89 8.03
CA THR A 36 4.39 -33.39 6.95
C THR A 36 4.40 -34.92 6.93
N LYS A 37 4.67 -35.57 8.07
CA LYS A 37 4.71 -37.04 8.13
C LYS A 37 3.35 -37.68 7.93
N VAL A 38 2.27 -37.00 8.29
CA VAL A 38 0.91 -37.52 8.08
C VAL A 38 0.53 -37.40 6.61
N LEU A 39 0.78 -36.26 5.97
CA LEU A 39 0.45 -36.05 4.55
C LEU A 39 1.30 -36.92 3.61
N GLU A 40 2.57 -37.18 3.94
CA GLU A 40 3.45 -38.09 3.19
C GLU A 40 2.95 -39.54 3.13
N LYS A 41 2.14 -39.97 4.11
CA LYS A 41 1.55 -41.32 4.12
C LYS A 41 0.35 -41.47 3.18
N PHE A 42 -0.19 -40.37 2.66
CA PHE A 42 -1.29 -40.41 1.71
C PHE A 42 -0.74 -40.39 0.29
N ASP A 43 -0.80 -41.55 -0.37
CA ASP A 43 -0.45 -41.66 -1.79
C ASP A 43 -1.22 -40.63 -2.64
N ASP A 44 -0.49 -39.96 -3.53
CA ASP A 44 -0.98 -38.88 -4.41
C ASP A 44 -1.65 -37.71 -3.68
N PHE A 45 -1.29 -37.39 -2.43
CA PHE A 45 -1.75 -36.16 -1.80
C PHE A 45 -1.21 -34.94 -2.59
N PRO A 46 -2.05 -33.94 -2.92
CA PRO A 46 -1.66 -32.81 -3.78
C PRO A 46 -0.83 -31.76 -3.03
N LEU A 47 0.30 -32.18 -2.44
CA LEU A 47 1.21 -31.34 -1.64
C LEU A 47 1.62 -30.08 -2.39
N LYS A 48 2.12 -30.21 -3.62
CA LYS A 48 2.58 -29.06 -4.41
C LYS A 48 1.46 -28.05 -4.70
N LYS A 49 0.24 -28.54 -4.93
CA LYS A 49 -0.93 -27.66 -5.13
C LYS A 49 -1.29 -26.95 -3.82
N LEU A 50 -1.28 -27.67 -2.71
CA LEU A 50 -1.53 -27.10 -1.38
C LEU A 50 -0.50 -26.02 -1.03
N GLU A 51 0.79 -26.29 -1.22
CA GLU A 51 1.86 -25.30 -1.00
C GLU A 51 1.72 -24.07 -1.90
N THR A 52 1.30 -24.27 -3.16
CA THR A 52 1.04 -23.18 -4.08
C THR A 52 -0.17 -22.34 -3.63
N LEU A 53 -1.25 -22.97 -3.17
CA LEU A 53 -2.42 -22.29 -2.60
C LEU A 53 -2.05 -21.48 -1.36
N ARG A 54 -1.26 -22.05 -0.44
CA ARG A 54 -0.71 -21.36 0.74
C ARG A 54 0.07 -20.13 0.35
N THR A 55 0.98 -20.28 -0.62
CA THR A 55 1.84 -19.18 -1.10
C THR A 55 1.01 -18.07 -1.74
N ALA A 56 0.04 -18.42 -2.59
CA ALA A 56 -0.85 -17.45 -3.23
C ALA A 56 -1.73 -16.73 -2.18
N ALA A 57 -2.36 -17.45 -1.27
CA ALA A 57 -3.21 -16.87 -0.22
C ALA A 57 -2.41 -15.95 0.72
N ALA A 58 -1.19 -16.36 1.10
CA ALA A 58 -0.31 -15.55 1.94
C ALA A 58 0.13 -14.27 1.22
N LEU A 59 0.51 -14.36 -0.06
CA LEU A 59 0.87 -13.21 -0.88
C LEU A 59 -0.30 -12.22 -0.98
N TYR A 60 -1.50 -12.69 -1.34
CA TYR A 60 -2.67 -11.83 -1.43
C TYR A 60 -3.02 -11.19 -0.08
N SER A 61 -3.02 -11.96 0.99
CA SER A 61 -3.31 -11.45 2.34
C SER A 61 -2.33 -10.36 2.77
N LYS A 62 -1.04 -10.52 2.43
CA LYS A 62 0.00 -9.52 2.68
C LYS A 62 -0.28 -8.21 1.91
N LEU A 63 -0.59 -8.31 0.62
CA LEU A 63 -0.92 -7.15 -0.22
C LEU A 63 -2.21 -6.47 0.25
N LYS A 64 -3.22 -7.25 0.62
CA LYS A 64 -4.48 -6.73 1.14
C LYS A 64 -4.30 -6.02 2.47
N ALA A 65 -3.43 -6.51 3.34
CA ALA A 65 -3.09 -5.83 4.59
C ALA A 65 -2.41 -4.47 4.32
N MET A 66 -1.48 -4.39 3.36
CA MET A 66 -0.89 -3.11 2.96
C MET A 66 -1.94 -2.15 2.41
N LEU A 67 -2.79 -2.62 1.50
CA LEU A 67 -3.86 -1.82 0.92
C LEU A 67 -4.81 -1.28 2.00
N ASN A 68 -5.22 -2.13 2.93
CA ASN A 68 -6.10 -1.72 4.04
C ASN A 68 -5.44 -0.64 4.91
N ILE A 69 -4.14 -0.76 5.21
CA ILE A 69 -3.41 0.26 5.97
C ILE A 69 -3.38 1.58 5.20
N LEU A 70 -3.16 1.56 3.89
CA LEU A 70 -3.18 2.76 3.05
C LEU A 70 -4.57 3.42 3.03
N GLN A 71 -5.62 2.62 2.80
CA GLN A 71 -7.01 3.11 2.70
C GLN A 71 -7.57 3.62 4.02
N THR A 72 -7.07 3.13 5.16
CA THR A 72 -7.49 3.57 6.49
C THR A 72 -6.53 4.58 7.12
N TRP A 73 -5.54 5.04 6.36
CA TRP A 73 -4.54 5.96 6.86
C TRP A 73 -5.17 7.32 7.18
N LYS A 74 -5.01 7.77 8.42
CA LYS A 74 -5.52 9.08 8.86
C LYS A 74 -4.53 10.18 8.55
N ILE A 75 -4.98 11.16 7.77
CA ILE A 75 -4.22 12.35 7.38
C ILE A 75 -4.65 13.49 8.32
N GLU A 76 -3.91 13.64 9.42
CA GLU A 76 -4.23 14.59 10.49
C GLU A 76 -2.99 15.38 10.93
N PRO A 77 -3.13 16.64 11.37
CA PRO A 77 -2.07 17.43 11.98
C PRO A 77 -1.39 16.73 13.17
N PRO A 78 -0.14 17.08 13.52
CA PRO A 78 0.74 18.04 12.85
C PRO A 78 1.47 17.43 11.65
N VAL A 79 1.52 18.17 10.53
CA VAL A 79 1.91 17.61 9.25
C VAL A 79 3.36 17.12 9.18
N GLY A 80 4.30 17.73 9.93
CA GLY A 80 5.69 17.29 9.96
C GLY A 80 5.88 15.85 10.44
N GLN A 81 5.19 15.46 11.53
CA GLN A 81 5.24 14.08 12.05
C GLN A 81 4.43 13.10 11.19
N LEU A 82 3.42 13.60 10.48
CA LEU A 82 2.67 12.80 9.53
C LEU A 82 3.57 12.43 8.33
N LEU A 83 4.28 13.40 7.75
CA LEU A 83 5.18 13.20 6.62
C LEU A 83 6.26 12.17 6.91
N ASP A 84 6.92 12.23 8.08
CA ASP A 84 7.94 11.24 8.46
C ASP A 84 7.40 9.80 8.44
N ARG A 85 6.18 9.60 8.94
CA ARG A 85 5.53 8.28 8.99
C ARG A 85 5.11 7.82 7.60
N VAL A 86 4.52 8.72 6.82
CA VAL A 86 4.06 8.45 5.46
C VAL A 86 5.25 8.12 4.56
N GLU A 87 6.28 8.95 4.51
CA GLU A 87 7.48 8.71 3.70
C GLU A 87 8.13 7.36 4.02
N LYS A 88 8.30 7.04 5.31
CA LYS A 88 8.89 5.76 5.73
C LYS A 88 8.04 4.57 5.26
N TYR A 89 6.72 4.67 5.38
CA TYR A 89 5.80 3.59 5.02
C TYR A 89 5.69 3.42 3.49
N LEU A 90 5.51 4.52 2.76
CA LEU A 90 5.45 4.52 1.30
C LEU A 90 6.75 4.01 0.68
N ASN A 91 7.92 4.39 1.21
CA ASN A 91 9.20 3.86 0.75
C ASN A 91 9.35 2.35 1.00
N LYS A 92 8.79 1.84 2.10
CA LYS A 92 8.77 0.39 2.38
C LYS A 92 7.88 -0.35 1.37
N ILE A 93 6.63 0.09 1.21
CA ILE A 93 5.69 -0.54 0.27
C ILE A 93 6.21 -0.47 -1.15
N ASN A 94 6.75 0.68 -1.57
CA ASN A 94 7.33 0.86 -2.90
C ASN A 94 8.34 -0.24 -3.22
N LYS A 95 9.33 -0.46 -2.33
CA LYS A 95 10.34 -1.52 -2.51
C LYS A 95 9.73 -2.92 -2.60
N GLU A 96 8.72 -3.21 -1.77
CA GLU A 96 8.06 -4.52 -1.76
C GLU A 96 7.22 -4.75 -3.03
N VAL A 97 6.49 -3.73 -3.48
CA VAL A 97 5.67 -3.80 -4.70
C VAL A 97 6.56 -3.87 -5.94
N GLU A 98 7.62 -3.07 -6.05
CA GLU A 98 8.56 -3.16 -7.17
C GLU A 98 9.22 -4.55 -7.25
N ALA A 99 9.59 -5.14 -6.10
CA ALA A 99 10.13 -6.50 -6.06
C ALA A 99 9.14 -7.51 -6.62
N LEU A 100 7.87 -7.38 -6.23
CA LEU A 100 6.81 -8.26 -6.70
C LEU A 100 6.45 -8.02 -8.17
N GLU A 101 6.51 -6.78 -8.68
CA GLU A 101 6.29 -6.51 -10.10
C GLU A 101 7.35 -7.17 -10.98
N ARG A 102 8.60 -7.22 -10.54
CA ARG A 102 9.68 -7.92 -11.26
C ARG A 102 9.47 -9.44 -11.32
N SER A 103 8.86 -10.04 -10.31
CA SER A 103 8.60 -11.49 -10.26
C SER A 103 7.17 -11.89 -10.66
N LYS A 104 6.28 -10.92 -10.93
CA LYS A 104 4.85 -11.14 -11.21
C LYS A 104 4.61 -12.18 -12.31
N ASP A 105 5.35 -12.12 -13.42
CA ASP A 105 5.14 -13.03 -14.54
C ASP A 105 5.54 -14.48 -14.20
N GLU A 106 6.59 -14.66 -13.40
CA GLU A 106 7.02 -15.96 -12.91
C GLU A 106 6.02 -16.54 -11.90
N GLU A 107 5.60 -15.71 -10.94
CA GLU A 107 4.58 -16.04 -9.95
C GLU A 107 3.24 -16.41 -10.61
N SER A 108 2.79 -15.61 -11.58
CA SER A 108 1.56 -15.87 -12.35
C SER A 108 1.62 -17.22 -13.06
N LYS A 109 2.73 -17.53 -13.74
CA LYS A 109 2.93 -18.84 -14.37
C LYS A 109 2.88 -19.98 -13.36
N ARG A 110 3.57 -19.82 -12.21
CA ARG A 110 3.60 -20.82 -11.13
C ARG A 110 2.20 -21.10 -10.58
N PHE A 111 1.40 -20.07 -10.34
CA PHE A 111 0.03 -20.21 -9.85
C PHE A 111 -0.89 -20.86 -10.90
N ARG A 112 -0.74 -20.49 -12.18
CA ARG A 112 -1.55 -21.02 -13.28
C ARG A 112 -1.35 -22.51 -13.53
N VAL A 113 -0.16 -23.07 -13.24
CA VAL A 113 0.06 -24.54 -13.28
C VAL A 113 -0.99 -25.29 -12.44
N TYR A 114 -1.41 -24.69 -11.34
CA TYR A 114 -2.40 -25.25 -10.42
C TYR A 114 -3.79 -24.61 -10.54
N LYS A 115 -4.07 -23.94 -11.67
CA LYS A 115 -5.35 -23.27 -11.97
C LYS A 115 -5.73 -22.19 -10.96
N ILE A 116 -4.74 -21.50 -10.41
CA ILE A 116 -4.94 -20.31 -9.58
C ILE A 116 -4.65 -19.10 -10.47
N ASP A 117 -5.68 -18.36 -10.83
CA ASP A 117 -5.50 -17.09 -11.54
C ASP A 117 -5.40 -15.97 -10.50
N PHE A 118 -4.17 -15.63 -10.14
CA PHE A 118 -3.90 -14.63 -9.11
C PHE A 118 -4.20 -13.22 -9.64
N ASP A 119 -5.05 -12.48 -8.92
CA ASP A 119 -5.39 -11.12 -9.29
C ASP A 119 -4.32 -10.12 -8.83
N PHE A 120 -3.43 -9.75 -9.76
CA PHE A 120 -2.40 -8.73 -9.54
C PHE A 120 -2.93 -7.29 -9.65
N ASN A 121 -4.22 -7.07 -9.92
CA ASN A 121 -4.81 -5.73 -9.92
C ASN A 121 -4.69 -5.05 -8.54
N ILE A 122 -4.55 -5.82 -7.47
CA ILE A 122 -4.26 -5.28 -6.13
C ILE A 122 -2.99 -4.42 -6.08
N LEU A 123 -2.01 -4.65 -6.96
CA LEU A 123 -0.81 -3.79 -7.06
C LEU A 123 -1.14 -2.40 -7.59
N VAL A 124 -2.08 -2.33 -8.55
CA VAL A 124 -2.59 -1.06 -9.08
C VAL A 124 -3.34 -0.30 -7.98
N GLN A 125 -4.22 -0.99 -7.25
CA GLN A 125 -4.96 -0.39 -6.12
C GLN A 125 -4.04 0.14 -5.01
N ILE A 126 -2.93 -0.57 -4.74
CA ILE A 126 -1.90 -0.09 -3.81
C ILE A 126 -1.26 1.19 -4.34
N LYS A 127 -0.84 1.22 -5.61
CA LYS A 127 -0.25 2.40 -6.27
C LYS A 127 -1.18 3.61 -6.21
N GLU A 128 -2.46 3.42 -6.56
CA GLU A 128 -3.50 4.45 -6.47
C GLU A 128 -3.65 4.97 -5.04
N SER A 129 -3.74 4.07 -4.05
CA SER A 129 -3.87 4.47 -2.64
C SER A 129 -2.63 5.23 -2.13
N MET A 130 -1.44 4.95 -2.66
CA MET A 130 -0.24 5.73 -2.35
C MET A 130 -0.32 7.15 -2.94
N VAL A 131 -0.83 7.30 -4.17
CA VAL A 131 -1.09 8.61 -4.79
C VAL A 131 -2.09 9.40 -3.96
N ASP A 132 -3.17 8.77 -3.51
CA ASP A 132 -4.20 9.38 -2.66
C ASP A 132 -3.64 9.92 -1.35
N ILE A 133 -2.80 9.12 -0.66
CA ILE A 133 -2.15 9.55 0.59
C ILE A 133 -1.23 10.73 0.34
N SER A 134 -0.39 10.67 -0.70
CA SER A 134 0.55 11.75 -1.00
C SER A 134 -0.17 13.06 -1.33
N SER A 135 -1.27 12.98 -2.08
CA SER A 135 -2.13 14.12 -2.41
C SER A 135 -2.82 14.70 -1.19
N SER A 136 -3.32 13.84 -0.31
CA SER A 136 -3.92 14.28 0.94
C SER A 136 -2.91 14.95 1.88
N CYS A 137 -1.64 14.53 1.86
CA CYS A 137 -0.58 15.23 2.56
C CYS A 137 -0.34 16.63 1.97
N MET A 138 -0.31 16.78 0.65
CA MET A 138 -0.19 18.09 0.00
C MET A 138 -1.35 19.04 0.40
N GLU A 139 -2.58 18.53 0.36
CA GLU A 139 -3.77 19.29 0.80
C GLU A 139 -3.68 19.76 2.25
N LEU A 140 -3.25 18.87 3.15
CA LEU A 140 -3.14 19.21 4.57
C LEU A 140 -2.11 20.32 4.80
N ILE A 141 -0.95 20.26 4.13
CA ILE A 141 0.10 21.28 4.27
C ILE A 141 -0.36 22.61 3.70
N LEU A 142 -0.99 22.62 2.52
CA LEU A 142 -1.54 23.82 1.92
C LEU A 142 -2.59 24.45 2.84
N LYS A 143 -3.45 23.63 3.45
CA LYS A 143 -4.45 24.09 4.42
C LYS A 143 -3.81 24.71 5.66
N GLU A 144 -2.86 24.03 6.31
CA GLU A 144 -2.15 24.56 7.49
C GLU A 144 -1.41 25.87 7.15
N ARG A 145 -0.77 25.97 5.97
CA ARG A 145 -0.10 27.19 5.52
C ARG A 145 -1.07 28.36 5.32
N ARG A 146 -2.22 28.13 4.67
CA ARG A 146 -3.26 29.15 4.50
C ARG A 146 -3.82 29.63 5.85
N GLU A 147 -4.00 28.73 6.81
CA GLU A 147 -4.47 29.06 8.17
C GLU A 147 -3.41 29.85 8.97
N ALA A 148 -2.13 29.50 8.82
CA ALA A 148 -1.02 30.25 9.40
C ALA A 148 -0.92 31.68 8.84
N LYS A 149 -1.09 31.87 7.52
CA LYS A 149 -1.11 33.21 6.89
C LYS A 149 -2.25 34.08 7.44
N LYS A 150 -3.47 33.54 7.53
CA LYS A 150 -4.65 34.26 8.05
C LYS A 150 -4.54 34.64 9.54
N SER A 151 -3.88 33.82 10.36
CA SER A 151 -3.70 34.08 11.79
C SER A 151 -2.56 35.07 12.09
N GLY A 152 -1.65 35.33 11.14
CA GLY A 152 -0.60 36.34 11.24
C GLY A 152 -1.08 37.78 10.94
N GLU A 153 -2.20 37.95 10.23
CA GLU A 153 -2.73 39.27 9.82
C GLU A 153 -3.55 39.98 10.93
N GLY A 154 -3.89 39.27 12.02
CA GLY A 154 -4.69 39.79 13.12
C GLY A 154 -3.94 39.80 14.46
N ASN A 155 -3.24 40.90 14.74
CA ASN A 155 -2.82 41.37 16.08
C ASN A 155 -2.15 40.34 17.02
N GLY A 156 -0.82 40.45 17.17
CA GLY A 156 -0.12 40.06 18.40
C GLY A 156 0.11 38.55 18.63
N ARG A 157 1.28 38.07 18.17
CA ARG A 157 2.11 37.01 18.78
C ARG A 157 1.32 35.80 19.34
N SER A 158 0.91 34.88 18.47
CA SER A 158 0.28 33.61 18.85
C SER A 158 1.28 32.43 18.80
N LYS A 159 1.21 31.58 19.83
CA LYS A 159 2.20 30.55 20.24
C LYS A 159 2.12 29.23 19.46
N THR A 160 2.26 29.27 18.14
CA THR A 160 2.62 28.09 17.36
C THR A 160 3.66 28.50 16.30
N ASP A 161 4.85 28.87 16.79
CA ASP A 161 6.00 29.29 15.99
C ASP A 161 6.59 28.13 15.16
N ILE A 162 5.85 27.61 14.17
CA ILE A 162 6.51 26.94 13.05
C ILE A 162 7.09 28.07 12.20
N LYS A 163 8.41 28.27 12.30
CA LYS A 163 9.12 29.29 11.51
C LYS A 163 8.78 29.10 10.01
N PRO A 164 8.61 30.18 9.23
CA PRO A 164 8.33 30.10 7.78
C PRO A 164 9.25 29.11 7.04
N GLN A 165 10.53 29.07 7.42
CA GLN A 165 11.53 28.14 6.90
C GLN A 165 11.20 26.65 7.13
N ALA A 166 10.55 26.30 8.25
CA ALA A 166 10.12 24.94 8.53
C ALA A 166 8.90 24.54 7.68
N TYR A 167 8.00 25.48 7.36
CA TYR A 167 6.90 25.25 6.42
C TYR A 167 7.39 25.03 4.99
N ASN A 168 8.34 25.82 4.51
CA ASN A 168 8.94 25.61 3.19
C ASN A 168 9.63 24.26 3.07
N LYS A 169 10.33 23.82 4.12
CA LYS A 169 10.87 22.47 4.17
C LYS A 169 9.78 21.40 4.08
N MET A 170 8.64 21.58 4.74
CA MET A 170 7.53 20.63 4.69
C MET A 170 6.85 20.59 3.31
N LEU A 171 6.69 21.75 2.65
CA LEU A 171 6.17 21.83 1.28
C LEU A 171 7.06 21.09 0.29
N TRP A 172 8.38 21.35 0.33
CA TRP A 172 9.34 20.64 -0.51
C TRP A 172 9.30 19.12 -0.29
N ARG A 173 9.23 18.67 0.96
CA ARG A 173 9.12 17.24 1.27
C ARG A 173 7.86 16.61 0.70
N ALA A 174 6.71 17.27 0.82
CA ALA A 174 5.47 16.74 0.25
C ALA A 174 5.48 16.74 -1.28
N PHE A 175 6.10 17.74 -1.89
CA PHE A 175 6.32 17.78 -3.33
C PHE A 175 7.17 16.58 -3.79
N GLU A 176 8.33 16.38 -3.15
CA GLU A 176 9.24 15.28 -3.46
C GLU A 176 8.56 13.91 -3.27
N LEU A 177 7.79 13.76 -2.19
CA LEU A 177 7.02 12.55 -1.93
C LEU A 177 5.99 12.28 -3.03
N ALA A 178 5.18 13.28 -3.39
CA ALA A 178 4.16 13.16 -4.44
C ALA A 178 4.79 12.84 -5.79
N PHE A 179 5.94 13.46 -6.12
CA PHE A 179 6.70 13.17 -7.33
C PHE A 179 7.24 11.74 -7.36
N GLN A 180 7.83 11.26 -6.26
CA GLN A 180 8.33 9.89 -6.15
C GLN A 180 7.20 8.86 -6.33
N VAL A 181 6.05 9.11 -5.69
CA VAL A 181 4.87 8.25 -5.80
C VAL A 181 4.30 8.29 -7.22
N CYS A 182 4.23 9.47 -7.86
CA CYS A 182 3.80 9.60 -9.25
C CYS A 182 4.66 8.76 -10.20
N LYS A 183 5.99 8.87 -10.08
CA LYS A 183 6.93 8.10 -10.89
C LYS A 183 6.74 6.60 -10.69
N PHE A 184 6.49 6.17 -9.45
CA PHE A 184 6.25 4.77 -9.11
C PHE A 184 4.88 4.26 -9.61
N ALA A 185 3.83 5.06 -9.49
CA ALA A 185 2.48 4.73 -9.94
C ALA A 185 2.35 4.77 -11.48
N GLY A 186 3.25 5.48 -12.16
CA GLY A 186 3.20 5.70 -13.60
C GLY A 186 2.29 6.87 -14.00
N GLY A 187 1.93 7.74 -13.05
CA GLY A 187 1.07 8.89 -13.26
C GLY A 187 0.43 9.41 -11.97
N GLN A 188 -0.32 10.49 -12.11
CA GLN A 188 -1.15 11.12 -11.08
C GLN A 188 -2.55 11.34 -11.64
N ASP A 189 -3.55 11.41 -10.75
CA ASP A 189 -4.89 11.86 -11.13
C ASP A 189 -4.96 13.39 -11.23
N ASP A 190 -6.05 13.93 -11.78
CA ASP A 190 -6.21 15.37 -11.99
C ASP A 190 -6.12 16.16 -10.66
N ARG A 191 -6.57 15.56 -9.55
CA ARG A 191 -6.50 16.15 -8.21
C ARG A 191 -5.04 16.31 -7.76
N ALA A 192 -4.25 15.23 -7.83
CA ALA A 192 -2.84 15.23 -7.44
C ALA A 192 -2.02 16.20 -8.31
N ILE A 193 -2.33 16.30 -9.61
CA ILE A 193 -1.71 17.26 -10.53
C ILE A 193 -2.01 18.69 -10.08
N GLY A 194 -3.28 19.02 -9.84
CA GLY A 194 -3.70 20.36 -9.39
C GLY A 194 -3.01 20.78 -8.09
N LEU A 195 -2.92 19.86 -7.13
CA LEU A 195 -2.23 20.09 -5.85
C LEU A 195 -0.73 20.28 -6.03
N SER A 196 -0.08 19.50 -6.91
CA SER A 196 1.35 19.62 -7.17
C SER A 196 1.68 20.99 -7.79
N ILE A 197 0.83 21.48 -8.70
CA ILE A 197 0.95 22.83 -9.29
C ILE A 197 0.78 23.91 -8.21
N GLU A 198 -0.24 23.78 -7.36
CA GLU A 198 -0.46 24.75 -6.28
C GLU A 198 0.73 24.79 -5.30
N LEU A 199 1.21 23.62 -4.90
CA LEU A 199 2.37 23.47 -4.02
C LEU A 199 3.61 24.13 -4.63
N ALA A 200 3.84 23.93 -5.94
CA ALA A 200 4.96 24.54 -6.65
C ALA A 200 4.87 26.08 -6.67
N ASN A 201 3.69 26.64 -6.99
CA ASN A 201 3.48 28.10 -6.96
C ASN A 201 3.74 28.68 -5.56
N GLU A 202 3.31 27.97 -4.52
CA GLU A 202 3.41 28.40 -3.13
C GLU A 202 4.86 28.31 -2.60
N ILE A 203 5.64 27.34 -3.10
CA ILE A 203 7.09 27.26 -2.91
C ILE A 203 7.79 28.43 -3.62
N GLU A 204 7.47 28.66 -4.89
CA GLU A 204 8.08 29.73 -5.71
C GLU A 204 7.85 31.12 -5.11
N ALA A 205 6.63 31.40 -4.66
CA ALA A 205 6.27 32.67 -4.05
C ALA A 205 7.09 32.97 -2.78
N ASP A 206 7.42 31.95 -1.98
CA ASP A 206 8.24 32.14 -0.78
C ASP A 206 9.72 32.38 -1.11
N THR A 207 10.25 31.75 -2.16
CA THR A 207 11.62 32.03 -2.64
C THR A 207 11.80 33.45 -3.19
N GLN A 208 10.73 34.13 -3.60
CA GLN A 208 10.81 35.54 -4.06
C GLN A 208 10.72 36.55 -2.91
N HIS A 209 10.49 36.11 -1.68
CA HIS A 209 10.36 36.95 -0.49
C HIS A 209 11.55 36.85 0.49
N GLU A 210 12.60 36.09 0.15
CA GLU A 210 13.92 36.07 0.83
C GLU A 210 14.92 37.03 0.16
#